data_AF-A0A534QY62-F1
#
_entry.id   AF-A0A534QY62-F1
#
_cell.length_a   1.000
_cell.length_b   1.000
_cell.length_c   1.000
_cell.angle_alpha   90.00
_cell.angle_beta   90.00
_cell.angle_gamma   90.00
#
_symmetry.space_group_name_H-M   'P 1'
#
loop_
_entity.id
_entity.type
_entity.pdbx_description
1 polymer ?
#
loop_
_entity_poly.entity_id
_entity_poly.type
_entity_poly.pdbx_seq_one_letter_code
_entity_poly.pdbx_strand_id
1 'polypeptide(L)' 'MILDLHLHSELSDDSRAPVEAYLKLLARKRDERPLDGIVLTEHRQFDLRREYR' A
#
# COMPACT_ATOMS: atom_id res chain seq x y z
N MET A 1 -5.11 -16.37 8.98
CA MET A 1 -4.75 -15.40 7.93
C MET A 1 -4.60 -14.05 8.59
N ILE A 2 -3.44 -13.42 8.50
CA ILE A 2 -3.10 -12.11 9.06
C ILE A 2 -2.90 -11.15 7.88
N LEU A 3 -3.71 -10.10 7.81
CA LEU A 3 -3.67 -9.13 6.71
C LEU A 3 -3.40 -7.72 7.26
N ASP A 4 -2.65 -6.94 6.51
CA ASP A 4 -2.64 -5.48 6.65
C ASP A 4 -3.71 -4.92 5.71
N LEU A 5 -4.60 -4.11 6.26
CA LEU A 5 -5.79 -3.64 5.56
C LEU A 5 -5.69 -2.17 5.15
N HIS A 6 -4.57 -1.48 5.41
CA HIS A 6 -4.43 -0.07 5.07
C HIS A 6 -3.00 0.30 4.67
N LEU A 7 -2.73 0.26 3.37
CA LEU A 7 -1.43 0.57 2.78
C LEU A 7 -1.59 1.45 1.54
N HIS A 8 -0.61 2.34 1.32
CA HIS A 8 -0.55 3.23 0.16
C HIS A 8 0.71 2.94 -0.65
N SER A 9 0.57 2.73 -1.95
CA SER A 9 1.70 2.52 -2.88
C SER A 9 2.20 3.84 -3.45
N GLU A 10 3.13 3.78 -4.40
CA GLU A 10 3.62 4.94 -5.14
C GLU A 10 2.54 5.71 -5.91
N LEU A 11 1.33 5.15 -6.05
CA LEU A 11 0.20 5.84 -6.62
C LEU A 11 -0.36 6.92 -5.70
N SER A 12 -0.26 6.78 -4.39
CA SER A 12 -0.73 7.83 -3.47
C SER A 12 0.29 8.96 -3.35
N ASP A 13 -0.18 10.20 -3.42
CA ASP A 13 0.68 11.40 -3.41
C ASP A 13 1.57 11.54 -2.16
N ASP A 14 1.22 10.88 -1.06
CA ASP A 14 1.93 10.88 0.22
C ASP A 14 2.77 9.60 0.45
N SER A 15 2.80 8.66 -0.49
CA SER A 15 3.64 7.47 -0.46
C SER A 15 4.65 7.46 -1.61
N ARG A 16 5.73 6.71 -1.42
CA ARG A 16 6.86 6.61 -2.36
C ARG A 16 7.33 5.18 -2.59
N ALA A 17 6.71 4.21 -1.94
CA ALA A 17 7.18 2.83 -1.94
C ALA A 17 6.44 2.02 -3.01
N PRO A 18 7.18 1.38 -3.94
CA PRO A 18 6.58 0.45 -4.88
C PRO A 18 5.91 -0.73 -4.19
N VAL A 19 4.81 -1.24 -4.74
CA VAL A 19 4.16 -2.48 -4.25
C VAL A 19 5.17 -3.62 -4.08
N GLU A 20 6.09 -3.78 -5.04
CA GLU A 20 7.14 -4.81 -4.97
C GLU A 20 8.06 -4.65 -3.76
N ALA A 21 8.36 -3.43 -3.34
CA ALA A 21 9.19 -3.17 -2.16
C ALA A 21 8.51 -3.68 -0.88
N TYR A 22 7.19 -3.49 -0.75
CA TYR A 22 6.42 -4.05 0.35
C TYR A 22 6.44 -5.58 0.33
N LEU A 23 6.21 -6.21 -0.82
CA LEU A 23 6.25 -7.67 -0.93
C LEU A 23 7.63 -8.25 -0.54
N LYS A 24 8.71 -7.59 -0.96
CA LYS A 24 10.08 -7.97 -0.56
C LYS A 24 10.29 -7.84 0.95
N LEU A 25 9.77 -6.77 1.55
CA LEU A 25 9.86 -6.57 3.00
C LEU A 25 9.07 -7.62 3.78
N LEU A 26 7.84 -7.92 3.36
CA LEU A 26 7.01 -8.97 3.96
C LEU A 26 7.68 -10.34 3.89
N ALA A 27 8.24 -10.69 2.72
CA ALA A 27 8.98 -11.93 2.56
C ALA A 27 10.20 -11.98 3.50
N ARG A 28 10.96 -10.88 3.60
CA ARG A 28 12.13 -10.78 4.49
C ARG A 28 11.76 -10.83 5.98
N LYS A 29 10.59 -10.33 6.35
CA LYS A 29 10.13 -10.20 7.74
C LYS A 29 9.17 -11.29 8.19
N ARG A 30 8.95 -12.32 7.36
CA ARG A 30 7.95 -13.37 7.59
C ARG A 30 8.08 -14.06 8.95
N ASP A 31 9.30 -14.29 9.42
CA ASP A 31 9.56 -14.96 10.71
C ASP A 31 9.30 -14.03 11.92
N GLU A 32 9.47 -12.72 11.75
CA GLU A 32 9.21 -11.71 12.80
C GLU A 32 7.75 -11.24 12.79
N ARG A 33 7.14 -11.16 11.61
CA ARG A 33 5.81 -10.62 11.33
C ARG A 33 5.15 -11.46 10.22
N PRO A 34 4.38 -12.50 10.56
CA PRO A 34 3.79 -13.42 9.60
C PRO A 34 2.52 -12.83 8.97
N LEU A 35 2.68 -11.73 8.22
CA LEU A 35 1.64 -11.15 7.38
C LEU A 35 1.45 -12.00 6.12
N ASP A 36 0.22 -12.45 5.88
CA ASP A 36 -0.17 -13.27 4.73
C ASP A 36 -0.51 -12.44 3.50
N GLY A 37 -0.73 -11.12 3.67
CA GLY A 37 -1.05 -10.24 2.58
C GLY A 37 -1.30 -8.80 3.01
N ILE A 38 -1.48 -7.95 2.01
CA ILE A 38 -1.72 -6.51 2.14
C ILE A 38 -2.91 -6.12 1.26
N VAL A 39 -3.63 -5.09 1.67
CA VAL A 39 -4.65 -4.41 0.87
C VAL A 39 -4.19 -2.99 0.61
N LEU A 40 -4.14 -2.61 -0.66
CA LEU A 40 -3.87 -1.23 -1.06
C LEU A 40 -5.16 -0.43 -0.95
N THR A 41 -5.09 0.69 -0.24
CA THR A 41 -6.19 1.59 0.04
C THR A 41 -5.82 3.01 -0.37
N GLU A 42 -5.40 3.16 -1.63
CA GLU A 42 -4.84 4.40 -2.17
C GLU A 42 -5.70 5.63 -1.87
N HIS A 43 -5.04 6.76 -1.67
CA HIS A 43 -5.69 8.05 -1.73
C HIS A 43 -6.33 8.28 -3.09
N ARG A 44 -7.45 8.99 -3.08
CA ARG A 44 -8.11 9.43 -4.32
C ARG A 44 -7.10 10.25 -5.10
N GLN A 45 -6.80 9.77 -6.30
CA GLN A 45 -5.94 10.47 -7.24
C GLN A 45 -6.52 11.83 -7.58
N PHE A 46 -5.67 12.84 -7.63
CA PHE A 46 -6.06 14.13 -8.14
C PHE A 46 -6.33 14.04 -9.65
N ASP A 47 -7.54 14.39 -10.03
CA ASP A 47 -8.11 14.44 -11.37
C ASP A 47 -8.60 15.87 -11.64
N LEU A 48 -7.88 16.58 -12.52
CA LEU A 48 -8.17 17.96 -12.93
C LEU A 48 -9.56 18.15 -13.55
N ARG A 49 -10.24 17.07 -13.96
CA ARG A 49 -11.57 17.11 -14.59
C ARG A 49 -12.71 16.92 -13.60
N ARG A 50 -12.41 16.67 -12.33
CA ARG A 50 -13.40 16.48 -11.27
C ARG A 50 -13.49 17.70 -10.39
N GLU A 51 -14.71 18.06 -10.01
CA GLU A 51 -14.92 19.00 -8.91
C GLU A 51 -14.74 18.25 -7.57
N TYR A 52 -13.87 18.77 -6.74
CA TYR A 52 -13.70 18.32 -5.35
C TYR A 52 -14.52 19.25 -4.47
N ARG A 53 -15.63 18.75 -3.94
CA ARG A 53 -16.43 19.39 -2.89
C ARG A 53 -16.33 18.59 -1.60
#